data_AF-A0A0E9Y362-F1
#
_entry.id   AF-A0A0E9Y362-F1
#
_cell.length_a   1.000
_cell.length_b   1.000
_cell.length_c   1.000
_cell.angle_alpha   90.00
_cell.angle_beta   90.00
_cell.angle_gamma   90.00
#
_symmetry.space_group_name_H-M   'P 1'
#
loop_
_entity.id
_entity.type
_entity.pdbx_description
1 polymer ?
#
loop_
_entity_poly.entity_id
_entity_poly.type
_entity_poly.pdbx_seq_one_letter_code
_entity_poly.pdbx_strand_id
1 'polypeptide(L)'
;MSSWEPRSDTARMAANPLGDSILSFSVDLHKHLSQNSQHGNIFYSPFSISAALSMALSGARSKTAEELSAVLRMDSNIVHNHFAGFFSKLPGYAQDVR
;
A
#
# COMPACT_ATOMS: atom_id res chain seq x y z
N MET A 1 -14.09 -13.69 41.19
CA MET A 1 -14.58 -13.26 39.85
C MET A 1 -13.50 -12.39 39.25
N SER A 2 -12.60 -12.99 38.47
CA SER A 2 -11.43 -12.30 37.95
C SER A 2 -11.86 -11.31 36.87
N SER A 3 -11.66 -10.03 37.16
CA SER A 3 -11.86 -8.91 36.24
C SER A 3 -11.07 -9.16 34.96
N TRP A 4 -11.77 -9.25 33.84
CA TRP A 4 -11.17 -9.17 32.51
C TRP A 4 -10.75 -7.72 32.30
N GLU A 5 -9.45 -7.44 32.35
CA GLU A 5 -8.89 -6.22 31.79
C GLU A 5 -8.46 -6.51 30.34
N PRO A 6 -9.00 -5.79 29.35
CA PRO A 6 -8.52 -5.92 27.97
C PRO A 6 -7.05 -5.50 27.94
N ARG A 7 -6.19 -6.43 27.47
CA ARG A 7 -4.75 -6.20 27.33
C ARG A 7 -4.52 -4.95 26.50
N SER A 8 -3.71 -4.04 27.02
CA SER A 8 -3.28 -2.77 26.40
C SER A 8 -2.53 -2.95 25.05
N ASP A 9 -2.35 -4.19 24.60
CA ASP A 9 -1.72 -4.56 23.33
C ASP A 9 -2.59 -4.22 22.10
N THR A 10 -3.93 -4.10 22.25
CA THR A 10 -4.82 -3.70 21.13
C THR A 10 -4.72 -2.21 20.78
N ALA A 11 -4.20 -1.37 21.68
CA ALA A 11 -4.04 0.06 21.45
C ALA A 11 -2.79 0.42 20.62
N ARG A 12 -1.95 -0.57 20.27
CA ARG A 12 -0.72 -0.38 19.48
C ARG A 12 -0.76 -1.09 18.12
N MET A 13 -1.94 -1.18 17.48
CA MET A 13 -1.92 -1.22 16.01
C MET A 13 -1.37 0.12 15.54
N ALA A 14 -0.04 0.21 15.46
CA ALA A 14 0.65 1.36 14.93
C ALA A 14 -0.03 1.68 13.60
N ALA A 15 -0.50 2.91 13.44
CA ALA A 15 -1.03 3.37 12.17
C ALA A 15 -0.06 2.91 11.08
N ASN A 16 -0.57 2.19 10.09
CA ASN A 16 0.20 1.81 8.91
C ASN A 16 -0.38 2.59 7.72
N PRO A 17 -0.09 3.91 7.61
CA PRO A 17 -0.63 4.74 6.54
C PRO A 17 -0.34 4.18 5.16
N LEU A 18 0.82 3.54 4.98
CA LEU A 18 1.17 2.88 3.72
C LEU A 18 0.26 1.69 3.43
N GLY A 19 0.02 0.83 4.43
CA GLY A 19 -0.90 -0.31 4.31
C GLY A 19 -2.32 0.14 4.00
N ASP A 20 -2.81 1.18 4.66
CA ASP A 20 -4.16 1.72 4.47
C ASP A 20 -4.33 2.36 3.08
N SER A 21 -3.33 3.12 2.61
CA SER A 21 -3.33 3.68 1.25
C SER A 21 -3.26 2.61 0.18
N ILE A 22 -2.38 1.60 0.33
CA ILE A 22 -2.30 0.47 -0.61
C ILE A 22 -3.59 -0.34 -0.61
N LEU A 23 -4.20 -0.59 0.55
CA LEU A 23 -5.48 -1.30 0.64
C LEU A 23 -6.60 -0.53 -0.07
N SER A 24 -6.69 0.78 0.18
CA SER A 24 -7.69 1.64 -0.47
C SER A 24 -7.52 1.65 -1.99
N PHE A 25 -6.28 1.83 -2.47
CA PHE A 25 -5.94 1.73 -3.89
C PHE A 25 -6.29 0.34 -4.47
N SER A 26 -6.00 -0.73 -3.73
CA SER A 26 -6.28 -2.12 -4.15
C SER A 26 -7.77 -2.35 -4.39
N VAL A 27 -8.60 -1.85 -3.47
CA VAL A 27 -10.07 -1.96 -3.54
C VAL A 27 -10.62 -1.14 -4.70
N ASP A 28 -10.14 0.10 -4.89
CA ASP A 28 -10.58 0.97 -5.98
C ASP A 28 -10.20 0.37 -7.34
N LEU A 29 -8.97 -0.14 -7.46
CA LEU A 29 -8.50 -0.84 -8.66
C LEU A 29 -9.31 -2.13 -8.92
N HIS A 30 -9.62 -2.91 -7.87
CA HIS A 30 -10.42 -4.13 -8.02
C HIS A 30 -11.79 -3.81 -8.61
N LYS A 31 -12.48 -2.82 -8.05
CA LYS A 31 -13.80 -2.39 -8.51
C LYS A 31 -13.74 -2.00 -9.99
N HIS A 32 -12.74 -1.21 -10.37
CA HIS A 32 -12.56 -0.80 -11.76
C HIS A 32 -12.33 -1.99 -12.71
N LEU A 33 -11.45 -2.93 -12.33
CA LEU A 33 -11.17 -4.12 -13.14
C LEU A 33 -12.40 -5.05 -13.21
N SER A 34 -13.17 -5.18 -12.14
CA SER A 34 -14.37 -6.01 -12.08
C SER A 34 -15.52 -5.48 -12.94
N GLN A 35 -15.63 -4.16 -13.09
CA GLN A 35 -16.62 -3.55 -13.98
C GLN A 35 -16.34 -3.87 -15.45
N ASN A 36 -15.05 -3.99 -15.80
CA ASN A 36 -14.60 -4.27 -17.17
C ASN A 36 -14.46 -5.77 -17.48
N SER A 37 -14.51 -6.63 -16.46
CA SER A 37 -14.34 -8.08 -16.59
C SER A 37 -15.64 -8.79 -16.20
N GLN A 38 -16.59 -8.87 -17.12
CA GLN A 38 -17.91 -9.48 -16.85
C GLN A 38 -17.83 -10.98 -16.56
N HIS A 39 -16.83 -11.69 -17.10
CA HIS A 39 -16.67 -13.14 -16.90
C HIS A 39 -15.17 -13.51 -16.93
N GLY A 40 -14.58 -13.77 -15.76
CA GLY A 40 -13.18 -14.22 -15.65
C GLY A 40 -12.58 -13.99 -14.27
N ASN A 41 -11.46 -14.68 -13.99
CA ASN A 41 -10.67 -14.43 -12.78
C ASN A 41 -9.88 -13.14 -12.92
N ILE A 42 -9.86 -12.32 -11.87
CA ILE A 42 -9.07 -11.08 -11.80
C ILE A 42 -7.86 -11.34 -10.92
N PHE A 43 -6.66 -11.29 -11.51
CA PHE A 43 -5.39 -11.53 -10.81
C PHE A 43 -4.40 -10.39 -11.08
N TYR A 44 -3.96 -9.73 -10.02
CA TYR A 44 -2.98 -8.63 -10.07
C TYR A 44 -2.30 -8.46 -8.71
N SER A 45 -1.16 -7.77 -8.70
CA SER A 45 -0.45 -7.37 -7.48
C SER A 45 -0.63 -5.87 -7.24
N PRO A 46 -1.55 -5.44 -6.35
CA PRO A 46 -1.73 -4.01 -6.07
C PRO A 46 -0.45 -3.35 -5.58
N PHE A 47 0.30 -4.02 -4.71
CA PHE A 47 1.57 -3.53 -4.17
C PHE A 47 2.58 -3.20 -5.27
N SER A 48 2.76 -4.12 -6.24
CA SER A 48 3.71 -3.92 -7.34
C SER A 48 3.32 -2.74 -8.23
N ILE A 49 2.01 -2.57 -8.50
CA ILE A 49 1.51 -1.45 -9.28
C ILE A 49 1.72 -0.13 -8.51
N SER A 50 1.38 -0.09 -7.23
CA SER A 50 1.62 1.10 -6.38
C SER A 50 3.10 1.47 -6.32
N ALA A 51 4.00 0.49 -6.23
CA ALA A 51 5.44 0.72 -6.24
C ALA A 51 5.91 1.36 -7.56
N ALA A 52 5.44 0.84 -8.70
CA ALA A 52 5.77 1.39 -10.01
C ALA A 52 5.25 2.83 -10.18
N LEU A 53 4.00 3.08 -9.78
CA LEU A 53 3.39 4.41 -9.81
C LEU A 53 4.08 5.39 -8.86
N SER A 54 4.59 4.92 -7.71
CA SER A 54 5.40 5.74 -6.81
C SER A 54 6.67 6.23 -7.49
N MET A 55 7.36 5.36 -8.23
CA MET A 55 8.59 5.74 -8.94
C MET A 55 8.28 6.75 -10.05
N ALA A 56 7.16 6.56 -10.77
CA ALA A 56 6.69 7.52 -11.76
C ALA A 56 6.32 8.88 -11.12
N LEU A 57 5.67 8.86 -9.95
CA LEU A 57 5.30 10.07 -9.21
C LEU A 57 6.53 10.89 -8.79
N SER A 58 7.65 10.26 -8.43
CA SER A 58 8.90 10.97 -8.13
C SER A 58 9.44 11.79 -9.32
N GLY A 59 9.21 11.31 -10.55
CA GLY A 59 9.57 12.03 -11.79
C GLY A 59 8.49 12.98 -12.32
N ALA A 60 7.24 12.83 -11.90
CA ALA A 60 6.11 13.62 -12.39
C ALA A 60 6.11 15.06 -11.86
N ARG A 61 5.45 15.98 -12.58
CA ARG A 61 5.31 17.38 -12.20
C ARG A 61 3.89 17.87 -12.45
N SER A 62 3.50 18.94 -11.76
CA SER A 62 2.22 19.64 -11.92
C SER A 62 1.04 18.66 -11.93
N LYS A 63 0.13 18.79 -12.91
CA LYS A 63 -1.07 17.97 -13.06
C LYS A 63 -0.82 16.46 -12.98
N THR A 64 0.25 15.96 -13.59
CA THR A 64 0.56 14.51 -13.57
C THR A 64 0.94 14.03 -12.16
N ALA A 65 1.65 14.86 -11.39
CA ALA A 65 1.98 14.51 -10.01
C ALA A 65 0.72 14.53 -9.12
N GLU A 66 -0.21 15.46 -9.35
CA GLU A 66 -1.49 15.54 -8.64
C GLU A 66 -2.36 14.31 -8.90
N GLU A 67 -2.53 13.92 -10.17
CA GLU A 67 -3.31 12.74 -10.56
C GLU A 67 -2.74 11.45 -9.95
N LEU A 68 -1.43 11.26 -10.03
CA LEU A 68 -0.75 10.09 -9.46
C LEU A 68 -0.85 10.05 -7.92
N SER A 69 -0.70 11.20 -7.25
CA SER A 69 -0.83 11.28 -5.79
C SER A 69 -2.27 10.99 -5.33
N ALA A 70 -3.27 11.44 -6.10
CA ALA A 70 -4.68 11.18 -5.81
C ALA A 70 -5.01 9.69 -5.91
N VAL A 71 -4.51 9.00 -6.94
CA VAL A 71 -4.71 7.55 -7.11
C VAL A 71 -4.02 6.75 -6.01
N LEU A 72 -2.79 7.11 -5.66
CA LEU A 72 -2.03 6.42 -4.61
C LEU A 72 -2.49 6.78 -3.19
N ARG A 73 -3.33 7.82 -3.04
CA ARG A 73 -3.78 8.37 -1.74
C ARG A 73 -2.60 8.66 -0.80
N MET A 74 -1.51 9.18 -1.35
CA MET A 74 -0.28 9.47 -0.62
C MET A 74 0.46 10.66 -1.24
N ASP A 75 1.13 11.46 -0.40
CA ASP A 75 1.99 12.55 -0.83
C ASP A 75 3.30 12.06 -1.45
N SER A 76 3.69 12.68 -2.57
CA SER A 76 4.88 12.31 -3.36
C SER A 76 6.18 12.20 -2.55
N ASN A 77 6.35 13.06 -1.55
CA ASN A 77 7.53 13.08 -0.66
C ASN A 77 7.57 11.90 0.32
N ILE A 78 6.43 11.26 0.56
CA ILE A 78 6.27 10.17 1.54
C ILE A 78 6.35 8.81 0.85
N VAL A 79 5.76 8.66 -0.35
CA VAL A 79 5.69 7.35 -1.02
C VAL A 79 7.07 6.76 -1.30
N HIS A 80 7.99 7.56 -1.86
CA HIS A 80 9.32 7.08 -2.23
C HIS A 80 10.13 6.58 -1.01
N ASN A 81 10.11 7.35 0.09
CA ASN A 81 10.81 7.00 1.32
C ASN A 81 10.21 5.75 1.99
N HIS A 82 8.89 5.58 1.91
CA HIS A 82 8.19 4.42 2.47
C HIS A 82 8.50 3.13 1.70
N PHE A 83 8.49 3.16 0.36
CA PHE A 83 8.89 1.99 -0.43
C PHE A 83 10.38 1.68 -0.25
N ALA A 84 11.26 2.69 -0.28
CA ALA A 84 12.69 2.49 -0.02
C ALA A 84 12.94 1.85 1.36
N GLY A 85 12.24 2.32 2.40
CA GLY A 85 12.30 1.75 3.75
C GLY A 85 11.71 0.34 3.87
N PHE A 86 10.76 -0.03 3.02
CA PHE A 86 10.26 -1.40 2.93
C PHE A 86 11.28 -2.31 2.22
N PHE A 87 11.81 -1.89 1.08
CA PHE A 87 12.80 -2.64 0.30
C PHE A 87 14.07 -2.90 1.10
N SER A 88 14.53 -1.96 1.93
CA SER A 88 15.69 -2.15 2.80
C SER A 88 15.47 -3.20 3.90
N LYS A 89 14.21 -3.50 4.26
CA LYS A 89 13.83 -4.52 5.24
C LYS A 89 13.60 -5.90 4.63
N LEU A 90 13.37 -6.01 3.32
CA LEU A 90 13.16 -7.29 2.62
C LEU A 90 14.25 -8.34 2.88
N PRO A 91 15.56 -8.00 2.88
CA PRO A 91 16.61 -8.98 3.20
C PRO A 91 16.52 -9.56 4.62
N GLY A 92 15.89 -8.83 5.56
CA GLY A 92 15.65 -9.30 6.92
C GLY A 92 14.53 -10.33 7.03
N TYR A 93 13.58 -10.36 6.10
CA TYR A 93 12.48 -11.33 6.07
C TYR A 93 12.86 -12.66 5.40
N ALA A 94 13.97 -12.69 4.65
CA ALA A 94 14.46 -13.87 3.94
C ALA A 94 15.41 -14.76 4.76
N GLN A 95 15.65 -14.44 6.04
CA GLN A 95 16.62 -15.15 6.90
C GLN A 95 16.23 -16.61 7.22
N ASP A 96 15.05 -17.07 6.80
CA ASP A 96 14.55 -18.43 7.05
C ASP A 96 14.44 -19.30 5.79
N VAL A 97 15.13 -18.93 4.71
CA VAL A 97 15.23 -19.77 3.50
C VAL A 97 16.63 -20.39 3.45
N ARG A 98 16.75 -21.58 4.06
CA ARG A 98 17.92 -22.47 3.94
C ARG A 98 17.84 -23.34 2.68
#